data_AF-C7YQ40-F1
#
_entry.id   AF-C7YQ40-F1
#
_cell.length_a   1.000
_cell.length_b   1.000
_cell.length_c   1.000
_cell.angle_alpha   90.00
_cell.angle_beta   90.00
_cell.angle_gamma   90.00
#
_symmetry.space_group_name_H-M   'P 1'
#
loop_
_entity.id
_entity.type
_entity.pdbx_description
1 polymer ?
#
loop_
_entity_poly.entity_id
_entity_poly.type
_entity_poly.pdbx_seq_one_letter_code
_entity_poly.pdbx_strand_id
1 'polypeptide(L)'
;MDGDPAVDPELDSFSLAFPLPYRRVIAYGWMPLSYLFALVVLFVVPLRNLPSGGRRRFLATLRRVSIGGLAEAQDGKFGDILLADVLTSYAKVFGDLFVTLCMFFSAQGSSTKRPDRNCGGTVIVPLIMGLPSLIRFRQCLIEYYRVRRAPYKESTGWGGQHLANALKYSSAFPVLITSAWQRSVDDPESKAILHKAWIVAVLINSLYSFYWDVTKDWDMTLFASKRDRESPHHPFGLRDRLVFRVPNLYYFVIGMDLMLRCTWSIKLNSRLDKFSDLEGGIFLIEFLEVFRRWVWIFFRVETEWIRNSSTGLGIDDILLGDYQGKDDEED
;
A
#
# COMPACT_ATOMS: atom_id res chain seq x y z
N MET A 1 -32.95 16.58 41.62
CA MET A 1 -31.55 16.13 41.53
C MET A 1 -31.62 14.74 40.94
N ASP A 2 -31.70 14.67 39.63
CA ASP A 2 -31.75 13.41 38.90
C ASP A 2 -30.33 12.86 38.82
N GLY A 3 -30.19 11.60 39.23
CA GLY A 3 -28.92 10.89 39.31
C GLY A 3 -28.25 10.82 37.94
N ASP A 4 -27.14 11.53 37.82
CA ASP A 4 -26.20 11.42 36.73
C ASP A 4 -25.40 10.12 36.94
N PRO A 5 -25.62 9.07 36.13
CA PRO A 5 -24.86 7.85 36.28
C PRO A 5 -23.47 8.10 35.70
N ALA A 6 -22.50 8.20 36.61
CA ALA A 6 -21.09 7.91 36.41
C ALA A 6 -20.57 8.17 34.99
N VAL A 7 -19.95 9.33 34.81
CA VAL A 7 -18.92 9.51 33.78
C VAL A 7 -17.88 8.42 34.02
N ASP A 8 -17.89 7.42 33.15
CA ASP A 8 -16.88 6.35 33.13
C ASP A 8 -15.50 7.02 32.98
N PRO A 9 -14.50 6.73 33.84
CA PRO A 9 -13.20 7.41 33.81
C PRO A 9 -12.34 7.07 32.58
N GLU A 10 -12.84 6.25 31.64
CA GLU A 10 -12.18 5.91 30.36
C GLU A 10 -12.56 6.85 29.20
N LEU A 11 -12.67 8.16 29.44
CA LEU A 11 -12.75 9.12 28.34
C LEU A 11 -11.38 9.22 27.66
N ASP A 12 -11.30 8.82 26.39
CA ASP A 12 -10.10 9.02 25.59
C ASP A 12 -9.78 10.51 25.46
N SER A 13 -8.50 10.84 25.23
CA SER A 13 -8.03 12.24 25.12
C SER A 13 -8.75 13.03 24.02
N PHE A 14 -9.38 12.35 23.06
CA PHE A 14 -10.16 12.95 21.98
C PHE A 14 -11.50 13.50 22.47
N SER A 15 -12.17 12.77 23.36
CA SER A 15 -13.44 13.18 23.98
C SER A 15 -13.30 14.36 24.93
N LEU A 16 -12.10 14.55 25.51
CA LEU A 16 -11.74 15.74 26.30
C LEU A 16 -11.48 16.98 25.41
N ALA A 17 -10.96 16.79 24.20
CA ALA A 17 -10.65 17.87 23.27
C ALA A 17 -11.86 18.38 22.47
N PHE A 18 -12.84 17.51 22.21
CA PHE A 18 -14.05 17.84 21.48
C PHE A 18 -15.29 17.37 22.26
N PRO A 19 -15.92 18.24 23.08
CA PRO A 19 -17.08 17.89 23.90
C PRO A 19 -18.35 17.79 23.04
N LEU A 20 -18.38 16.83 22.12
CA LEU A 20 -19.62 16.34 21.54
C LEU A 20 -20.25 15.39 22.55
N PRO A 21 -21.56 15.46 22.81
CA PRO A 21 -22.20 14.51 23.71
C PRO A 21 -22.05 13.11 23.14
N TYR A 22 -21.18 12.31 23.75
CA TYR A 22 -20.81 10.94 23.36
C TYR A 22 -22.02 10.06 23.01
N ARG A 23 -23.12 10.23 23.74
CA ARG A 23 -24.41 9.55 23.47
C ARG A 23 -24.97 9.82 22.07
N ARG A 24 -24.78 11.03 21.52
CA ARG A 24 -25.18 11.36 20.14
C ARG A 24 -24.30 10.66 19.12
N VAL A 25 -23.00 10.53 19.37
CA VAL A 25 -22.08 9.80 18.48
C VAL A 25 -22.50 8.33 18.35
N ILE A 26 -22.86 7.67 19.46
CA ILE A 26 -23.38 6.30 19.43
C ILE A 26 -24.71 6.22 18.67
N ALA A 27 -25.66 7.12 18.96
CA ALA A 27 -26.98 7.13 18.32
C ALA A 27 -26.89 7.30 16.79
N TYR A 28 -25.86 7.99 16.31
CA TYR A 28 -25.60 8.22 14.89
C TYR A 28 -24.43 7.39 14.34
N GLY A 29 -24.09 6.27 14.97
CA GLY A 29 -22.98 5.40 14.55
C GLY A 29 -23.12 4.84 13.12
N TRP A 30 -24.32 4.86 12.55
CA TRP A 30 -24.57 4.49 11.15
C TRP A 30 -24.11 5.56 10.14
N MET A 31 -23.95 6.82 10.55
CA MET A 31 -23.61 7.92 9.65
C MET A 31 -22.25 7.72 8.96
N PRO A 32 -21.14 7.42 9.65
CA PRO A 32 -19.82 7.29 9.00
C PRO A 32 -19.80 6.23 7.89
N LEU A 33 -20.40 5.06 8.13
CA LEU A 33 -20.50 3.99 7.13
C LEU A 33 -21.44 4.34 5.99
N SER A 34 -22.57 5.00 6.28
CA SER A 34 -23.51 5.43 5.25
C SER A 34 -22.88 6.49 4.34
N TYR A 35 -22.09 7.41 4.90
CA TYR A 35 -21.32 8.38 4.11
C TYR A 35 -20.22 7.71 3.29
N LEU A 36 -19.48 6.77 3.87
CA LEU A 36 -18.47 6.01 3.13
C LEU A 36 -19.10 5.22 1.97
N PHE A 37 -20.24 4.56 2.21
CA PHE A 37 -20.99 3.86 1.19
C PHE A 37 -21.48 4.82 0.10
N ALA A 38 -22.06 5.96 0.47
CA ALA A 38 -22.49 6.98 -0.47
C ALA A 38 -21.32 7.49 -1.32
N LEU A 39 -20.15 7.74 -0.74
CA LEU A 39 -18.94 8.16 -1.46
C LEU A 39 -18.51 7.10 -2.49
N VAL A 40 -18.50 5.82 -2.11
CA VAL A 40 -18.18 4.72 -3.03
C VAL A 40 -19.20 4.64 -4.17
N VAL A 41 -20.50 4.72 -3.86
CA VAL A 41 -21.57 4.70 -4.87
C VAL A 41 -21.45 5.89 -5.81
N LEU A 42 -21.27 7.10 -5.30
CA LEU A 42 -21.07 8.31 -6.12
C LEU A 42 -19.83 8.19 -7.02
N PHE A 43 -18.78 7.50 -6.55
CA PHE A 43 -17.54 7.27 -7.30
C PHE A 43 -17.65 6.14 -8.34
N VAL A 44 -18.56 5.18 -8.19
CA VAL A 44 -18.74 4.08 -9.15
C VAL A 44 -19.84 4.37 -10.16
N VAL A 45 -20.96 4.95 -9.72
CA VAL A 45 -22.13 5.25 -10.57
C VAL A 45 -21.79 6.37 -11.55
N PRO A 46 -21.95 6.18 -12.87
CA PRO A 46 -21.60 7.18 -13.88
C PRO A 46 -22.61 8.34 -13.90
N LEU A 47 -22.51 9.24 -12.92
CA LEU A 47 -23.29 10.47 -12.86
C LEU A 47 -22.78 11.46 -13.90
N ARG A 48 -23.68 11.98 -14.74
CA ARG A 48 -23.35 12.87 -15.88
C ARG A 48 -22.62 14.15 -15.46
N ASN A 49 -22.85 14.63 -14.24
CA ASN A 49 -22.35 15.92 -13.75
C ASN A 49 -21.00 15.82 -12.99
N LEU A 50 -20.39 14.62 -12.92
CA LEU A 50 -19.10 14.42 -12.26
C LEU A 50 -18.00 14.14 -13.29
N PRO A 51 -16.74 14.56 -13.04
CA PRO A 51 -15.61 14.28 -13.93
C PRO A 51 -15.47 12.78 -14.22
N SER A 52 -15.80 12.38 -15.45
CA SER A 52 -15.99 10.96 -15.79
C SER A 52 -14.70 10.28 -16.30
N GLY A 53 -13.80 11.05 -16.93
CA GLY A 53 -12.58 10.52 -17.55
C GLY A 53 -11.62 9.88 -16.54
N GLY A 54 -11.23 10.61 -15.49
CA GLY A 54 -10.33 10.11 -14.45
C GLY A 54 -10.90 8.91 -13.69
N ARG A 55 -12.20 8.96 -13.35
CA ARG A 55 -12.90 7.85 -12.68
C ARG A 55 -12.93 6.58 -13.53
N ARG A 56 -13.29 6.70 -14.81
CA ARG A 56 -13.33 5.56 -15.74
C ARG A 56 -11.94 4.95 -15.93
N ARG A 57 -10.91 5.78 -16.09
CA ARG A 57 -9.51 5.33 -16.17
C ARG A 57 -9.09 4.59 -14.90
N PHE A 58 -9.35 5.16 -13.72
CA PHE A 58 -9.03 4.53 -12.44
C PHE A 58 -9.74 3.19 -12.26
N LEU A 59 -11.05 3.12 -12.52
CA LEU A 59 -11.84 1.88 -12.41
C LEU A 59 -11.38 0.81 -13.41
N ALA A 60 -11.01 1.21 -14.63
CA ALA A 60 -10.45 0.29 -15.62
C ALA A 60 -9.10 -0.27 -15.17
N THR A 61 -8.19 0.57 -14.66
CA THR A 61 -6.90 0.15 -14.09
C THR A 61 -7.09 -0.75 -12.88
N LEU A 62 -7.99 -0.40 -11.95
CA LEU A 62 -8.29 -1.23 -10.79
C LEU A 62 -8.83 -2.61 -11.20
N ARG A 63 -9.76 -2.65 -12.16
CA ARG A 63 -10.29 -3.90 -12.70
C ARG A 63 -9.19 -4.76 -13.34
N ARG A 64 -8.34 -4.16 -14.18
CA ARG A 64 -7.21 -4.84 -14.84
C ARG A 64 -6.24 -5.44 -13.82
N VAL A 65 -5.85 -4.63 -12.83
CA VAL A 65 -4.92 -5.03 -11.76
C VAL A 65 -5.51 -6.16 -10.90
N SER A 66 -6.77 -6.06 -10.47
CA SER A 66 -7.40 -7.03 -9.57
C SER A 66 -7.77 -8.36 -10.24
N ILE A 67 -8.42 -8.33 -11.41
CA ILE A 67 -8.94 -9.54 -12.07
C ILE A 67 -7.87 -10.18 -12.99
N GLY A 68 -6.98 -9.36 -13.55
CA GLY A 68 -5.96 -9.76 -14.50
C GLY A 68 -6.17 -9.19 -15.89
N GLY A 69 -5.06 -9.06 -16.59
CA GLY A 69 -4.93 -8.22 -17.78
C GLY A 69 -3.95 -7.11 -17.46
N LEU A 70 -2.66 -7.44 -17.43
CA LEU A 70 -1.61 -6.41 -17.42
C LEU A 70 -1.61 -5.76 -18.79
N ALA A 71 -1.75 -4.43 -18.82
CA ALA A 71 -1.52 -3.66 -20.02
C ALA A 71 -0.16 -4.02 -20.64
N GLU A 72 -0.06 -3.92 -21.96
CA GLU A 72 1.23 -4.02 -22.63
C GLU A 72 2.14 -2.85 -22.21
N ALA A 73 3.44 -2.98 -22.46
CA ALA A 73 4.41 -1.97 -22.05
C ALA A 73 4.04 -0.56 -22.55
N GLN A 74 3.50 -0.47 -23.78
CA GLN A 74 3.04 0.79 -24.38
C GLN A 74 1.64 1.27 -23.89
N ASP A 75 0.86 0.46 -23.17
CA ASP A 75 -0.56 0.74 -22.89
C ASP A 75 -0.86 1.10 -21.42
N GLY A 76 0.08 1.75 -20.74
CA GLY A 76 -0.12 2.20 -19.35
C GLY A 76 0.23 1.16 -18.27
N LYS A 77 1.07 0.17 -18.61
CA LYS A 77 1.64 -0.81 -17.67
C LYS A 77 2.27 -0.16 -16.42
N PHE A 78 2.93 0.99 -16.58
CA PHE A 78 3.51 1.71 -15.45
C PHE A 78 2.43 2.17 -14.46
N GLY A 79 1.29 2.66 -14.96
CA GLY A 79 0.14 3.02 -14.12
C GLY A 79 -0.48 1.82 -13.40
N ASP A 80 -0.59 0.67 -14.08
CA ASP A 80 -1.05 -0.58 -13.46
C ASP A 80 -0.13 -1.01 -12.30
N ILE A 81 1.19 -0.91 -12.51
CA ILE A 81 2.20 -1.23 -11.50
C ILE A 81 2.12 -0.26 -10.31
N LEU A 82 2.06 1.05 -10.57
CA LEU A 82 1.94 2.07 -9.54
C LEU A 82 0.69 1.87 -8.68
N LEU A 83 -0.48 1.68 -9.31
CA LEU A 83 -1.72 1.44 -8.58
C LEU A 83 -1.63 0.19 -7.72
N ALA A 84 -1.13 -0.91 -8.29
CA ALA A 84 -0.99 -2.17 -7.56
C ALA A 84 -0.02 -2.05 -6.37
N ASP A 85 1.06 -1.26 -6.50
CA ASP A 85 1.99 -0.98 -5.39
C ASP A 85 1.37 -0.06 -4.33
N VAL A 86 0.55 0.91 -4.73
CA VAL A 86 -0.23 1.72 -3.79
C VAL A 86 -1.17 0.83 -2.97
N LEU A 87 -1.88 -0.10 -3.61
CA LEU A 87 -2.79 -1.02 -2.91
C LEU A 87 -2.08 -1.83 -1.81
N THR A 88 -0.78 -2.13 -1.93
CA THR A 88 -0.03 -2.84 -0.87
C THR A 88 0.08 -2.04 0.42
N SER A 89 0.17 -0.72 0.32
CA SER A 89 0.18 0.19 1.48
C SER A 89 -1.20 0.33 2.12
N TYR A 90 -2.28 -0.02 1.40
CA TYR A 90 -3.67 -0.03 1.90
C TYR A 90 -4.11 -1.39 2.49
N ALA A 91 -3.22 -2.39 2.57
CA ALA A 91 -3.58 -3.73 3.04
C ALA A 91 -4.30 -3.74 4.40
N LYS A 92 -3.78 -3.01 5.39
CA LYS A 92 -4.40 -2.90 6.73
C LYS A 92 -5.70 -2.09 6.70
N VAL A 93 -5.75 -1.01 5.91
CA VAL A 93 -6.98 -0.23 5.68
C VAL A 93 -8.11 -1.11 5.13
N PHE A 94 -7.82 -2.03 4.21
CA PHE A 94 -8.83 -2.98 3.73
C PHE A 94 -9.28 -3.97 4.81
N GLY A 95 -8.35 -4.44 5.65
CA GLY A 95 -8.68 -5.28 6.80
C GLY A 95 -9.60 -4.56 7.80
N ASP A 96 -9.29 -3.31 8.12
CA ASP A 96 -10.09 -2.49 9.05
C ASP A 96 -11.46 -2.17 8.47
N LEU A 97 -11.53 -1.82 7.18
CA LEU A 97 -12.79 -1.60 6.48
C LEU A 97 -13.69 -2.85 6.57
N PHE A 98 -13.12 -4.04 6.41
CA PHE A 98 -13.86 -5.29 6.57
C PHE A 98 -14.37 -5.47 8.00
N VAL A 99 -13.51 -5.28 9.01
CA VAL A 99 -13.91 -5.39 10.44
C VAL A 99 -15.03 -4.40 10.75
N THR A 100 -14.91 -3.16 10.31
CA THR A 100 -15.93 -2.11 10.49
C THR A 100 -17.25 -2.49 9.82
N LEU A 101 -17.23 -3.01 8.60
CA LEU A 101 -18.44 -3.49 7.90
C LEU A 101 -19.05 -4.70 8.62
N CYS A 102 -18.23 -5.66 9.04
CA CYS A 102 -18.68 -6.83 9.78
C CYS A 102 -19.40 -6.44 11.08
N MET A 103 -18.81 -5.54 11.86
CA MET A 103 -19.42 -5.04 13.09
C MET A 103 -20.70 -4.25 12.80
N PHE A 104 -20.76 -3.51 11.71
CA PHE A 104 -21.94 -2.73 11.34
C PHE A 104 -23.14 -3.61 10.97
N PHE A 105 -22.91 -4.70 10.24
CA PHE A 105 -23.98 -5.63 9.83
C PHE A 105 -24.28 -6.72 10.88
N SER A 106 -23.53 -6.77 11.98
CA SER A 106 -23.78 -7.71 13.07
C SER A 106 -24.97 -7.25 13.93
N ALA A 107 -25.85 -8.19 14.30
CA ALA A 107 -27.13 -7.90 14.97
C ALA A 107 -27.03 -7.11 16.30
N GLN A 108 -25.87 -7.13 16.97
CA GLN A 108 -25.57 -6.40 18.22
C GLN A 108 -24.37 -5.45 18.08
N GLY A 109 -23.80 -5.37 16.87
CA GLY A 109 -22.60 -4.61 16.60
C GLY A 109 -22.88 -3.13 16.38
N SER A 110 -21.86 -2.31 16.60
CA SER A 110 -21.86 -0.90 16.23
C SER A 110 -20.46 -0.56 15.73
N SER A 111 -20.39 0.20 14.65
CA SER A 111 -19.17 0.73 14.07
C SER A 111 -18.43 1.74 14.94
N THR A 112 -19.06 2.22 16.03
CA THR A 112 -18.45 3.14 17.00
C THR A 112 -17.99 2.44 18.28
N LYS A 113 -18.19 1.12 18.40
CA LYS A 113 -17.64 0.32 19.50
C LYS A 113 -16.15 0.04 19.25
N ARG A 114 -15.42 -0.36 20.31
CA ARG A 114 -14.04 -0.86 20.16
C ARG A 114 -13.99 -1.95 19.07
N PRO A 115 -13.07 -1.88 18.10
CA PRO A 115 -13.02 -2.82 16.98
C PRO A 115 -12.89 -4.27 17.44
N ASP A 116 -13.86 -5.11 17.06
CA ASP A 116 -13.77 -6.56 17.23
C ASP A 116 -13.03 -7.16 16.05
N ARG A 117 -11.72 -7.37 16.21
CA ARG A 117 -10.83 -7.95 15.19
C ARG A 117 -11.09 -9.41 14.90
N ASN A 118 -11.95 -10.08 15.68
CA ASN A 118 -12.43 -11.43 15.41
C ASN A 118 -13.74 -11.43 14.60
N CYS A 119 -14.35 -10.27 14.35
CA CYS A 119 -15.55 -10.16 13.53
C CYS A 119 -15.25 -10.66 12.12
N GLY A 120 -15.98 -11.69 11.68
CA GLY A 120 -15.76 -12.34 10.38
C GLY A 120 -14.69 -13.44 10.42
N GLY A 121 -14.18 -13.78 11.61
CA GLY A 121 -13.26 -14.90 11.82
C GLY A 121 -11.79 -14.54 11.68
N THR A 122 -10.92 -15.42 12.20
CA THR A 122 -9.47 -15.21 12.30
C THR A 122 -8.72 -15.29 10.97
N VAL A 123 -9.38 -15.80 9.92
CA VAL A 123 -8.77 -16.09 8.61
C VAL A 123 -9.06 -15.01 7.57
N ILE A 124 -10.25 -14.40 7.60
CA ILE A 124 -10.68 -13.48 6.53
C ILE A 124 -9.84 -12.20 6.51
N VAL A 125 -9.57 -11.60 7.66
CA VAL A 125 -8.77 -10.37 7.76
C VAL A 125 -7.36 -10.57 7.17
N PRO A 126 -6.58 -11.60 7.57
CA PRO A 126 -5.28 -11.89 6.93
C PRO A 126 -5.36 -12.13 5.41
N LEU A 127 -6.42 -12.78 4.91
CA LEU A 127 -6.60 -13.00 3.47
C LEU A 127 -6.83 -11.68 2.72
N ILE A 128 -7.68 -10.79 3.28
CA ILE A 128 -7.92 -9.45 2.71
C ILE A 128 -6.63 -8.63 2.71
N MET A 129 -5.88 -8.65 3.82
CA MET A 129 -4.59 -7.96 3.92
C MET A 129 -3.53 -8.55 2.96
N GLY A 130 -3.59 -9.84 2.66
CA GLY A 130 -2.70 -10.51 1.72
C GLY A 130 -3.03 -10.27 0.24
N LEU A 131 -4.27 -9.86 -0.06
CA LEU A 131 -4.76 -9.71 -1.44
C LEU A 131 -3.92 -8.75 -2.30
N PRO A 132 -3.54 -7.53 -1.84
CA PRO A 132 -2.69 -6.64 -2.63
C PRO A 132 -1.34 -7.25 -3.01
N SER A 133 -0.67 -7.92 -2.05
CA SER A 133 0.61 -8.61 -2.31
C SER A 133 0.44 -9.79 -3.27
N LEU A 134 -0.68 -10.52 -3.19
CA LEU A 134 -1.02 -11.59 -4.12
C LEU A 134 -1.24 -11.08 -5.55
N ILE A 135 -1.91 -9.94 -5.70
CA ILE A 135 -2.08 -9.28 -7.00
C ILE A 135 -0.70 -8.99 -7.61
N ARG A 136 0.21 -8.35 -6.87
CA ARG A 136 1.57 -8.05 -7.35
C ARG A 136 2.39 -9.29 -7.65
N PHE A 137 2.34 -10.30 -6.77
CA PHE A 137 2.99 -11.59 -6.98
C PHE A 137 2.54 -12.22 -8.31
N ARG A 138 1.22 -12.31 -8.54
CA ARG A 138 0.65 -12.83 -9.78
C ARG A 138 1.09 -12.02 -10.99
N GLN A 139 1.04 -10.69 -10.91
CA GLN A 139 1.48 -9.81 -12.00
C GLN A 139 2.95 -10.07 -12.38
N CYS A 140 3.82 -10.19 -11.38
CA CYS A 140 5.23 -10.46 -11.60
C CYS A 140 5.47 -11.83 -12.26
N LEU A 141 4.72 -12.86 -11.86
CA LEU A 141 4.79 -14.17 -12.51
C LEU A 141 4.29 -14.15 -13.96
N ILE A 142 3.17 -13.46 -14.22
CA ILE A 142 2.64 -13.32 -15.59
C ILE A 142 3.69 -12.66 -16.50
N GLU A 143 4.33 -11.59 -16.04
CA GLU A 143 5.40 -10.91 -16.78
C GLU A 143 6.63 -11.80 -16.99
N TYR A 144 7.02 -12.56 -15.97
CA TYR A 144 8.09 -13.54 -16.11
C TYR A 144 7.79 -14.56 -17.21
N TYR A 145 6.60 -15.15 -17.23
CA TYR A 145 6.19 -16.08 -18.27
C TYR A 145 6.05 -15.41 -19.65
N ARG A 146 5.61 -14.15 -19.70
CA ARG A 146 5.51 -13.36 -20.94
C ARG A 146 6.90 -13.16 -21.57
N VAL A 147 7.90 -12.74 -20.78
CA VAL A 147 9.29 -12.58 -21.24
C VAL A 147 9.89 -13.93 -21.66
N ARG A 148 9.62 -15.01 -20.91
CA ARG A 148 10.13 -16.35 -21.24
C ARG A 148 9.55 -16.94 -22.54
N ARG A 149 8.34 -16.53 -22.93
CA ARG A 149 7.67 -16.97 -24.16
C ARG A 149 7.99 -16.08 -25.37
N ALA A 150 8.38 -14.82 -25.13
CA ALA A 150 8.78 -13.91 -26.19
C ALA A 150 10.13 -14.33 -26.81
N PRO A 151 10.40 -13.99 -28.08
CA PRO A 151 11.73 -14.13 -28.65
C PRO A 151 12.77 -13.41 -27.79
N TYR A 152 13.90 -14.06 -27.53
CA TYR A 152 14.95 -13.48 -26.69
C TYR A 152 15.41 -12.14 -27.25
N LYS A 153 15.26 -11.08 -26.46
CA LYS A 153 15.89 -9.77 -26.69
C LYS A 153 16.91 -9.56 -25.58
N GLU A 154 18.15 -9.25 -25.97
CA GLU A 154 19.27 -9.04 -25.05
C GLU A 154 18.95 -7.93 -24.02
N SER A 155 18.21 -6.89 -24.43
CA SER A 155 17.77 -5.79 -23.58
C SER A 155 16.78 -6.17 -22.47
N THR A 156 16.01 -7.25 -22.62
CA THR A 156 15.06 -7.74 -21.61
C THR A 156 15.60 -8.90 -20.77
N GLY A 157 16.69 -9.53 -21.21
CA GLY A 157 17.27 -10.72 -20.58
C GLY A 157 16.29 -11.89 -20.48
N TRP A 158 16.55 -12.82 -19.56
CA TRP A 158 15.72 -14.03 -19.36
C TRP A 158 14.51 -13.82 -18.44
N GLY A 159 14.27 -12.59 -17.95
CA GLY A 159 13.15 -12.25 -17.06
C GLY A 159 13.41 -12.40 -15.55
N GLY A 160 14.65 -12.67 -15.12
CA GLY A 160 14.97 -12.91 -13.70
C GLY A 160 14.56 -11.78 -12.74
N GLN A 161 14.54 -10.52 -13.21
CA GLN A 161 14.03 -9.40 -12.41
C GLN A 161 12.55 -9.54 -12.05
N HIS A 162 11.70 -10.06 -12.95
CA HIS A 162 10.29 -10.29 -12.64
C HIS A 162 10.11 -11.35 -11.55
N LEU A 163 10.90 -12.42 -11.59
CA LEU A 163 10.88 -13.46 -10.57
C LEU A 163 11.38 -12.94 -9.21
N ALA A 164 12.45 -12.13 -9.23
CA ALA A 164 12.94 -11.46 -8.02
C ALA A 164 11.85 -10.55 -7.42
N ASN A 165 11.14 -9.80 -8.25
CA ASN A 165 10.02 -8.96 -7.79
C ASN A 165 8.86 -9.80 -7.24
N ALA A 166 8.55 -10.95 -7.86
CA ALA A 166 7.58 -11.88 -7.32
C ALA A 166 7.99 -12.36 -5.92
N LEU A 167 9.26 -12.73 -5.74
CA LEU A 167 9.79 -13.13 -4.44
C LEU A 167 9.63 -12.02 -3.40
N LYS A 168 9.87 -10.76 -3.77
CA LYS A 168 9.63 -9.59 -2.90
C LYS A 168 8.20 -9.59 -2.36
N TYR A 169 7.18 -9.61 -3.22
CA TYR A 169 5.80 -9.58 -2.74
C TYR A 169 5.37 -10.86 -2.01
N SER A 170 5.93 -12.01 -2.36
CA SER A 170 5.67 -13.25 -1.62
C SER A 170 6.22 -13.24 -0.19
N SER A 171 7.27 -12.46 0.08
CA SER A 171 7.87 -12.37 1.41
C SER A 171 6.94 -11.74 2.47
N ALA A 172 5.85 -11.10 2.04
CA ALA A 172 4.79 -10.61 2.92
C ALA A 172 3.90 -11.75 3.47
N PHE A 173 3.74 -12.87 2.74
CA PHE A 173 2.84 -13.95 3.17
C PHE A 173 3.29 -14.64 4.45
N PRO A 174 4.57 -15.01 4.65
CA PRO A 174 5.03 -15.55 5.92
C PRO A 174 4.74 -14.61 7.11
N VAL A 175 4.85 -13.29 6.92
CA VAL A 175 4.52 -12.30 7.96
C VAL A 175 3.04 -12.38 8.34
N LEU A 176 2.16 -12.39 7.34
CA LEU A 176 0.70 -12.45 7.56
C LEU A 176 0.27 -13.79 8.17
N ILE A 177 0.79 -14.90 7.65
CA ILE A 177 0.46 -16.25 8.12
C ILE A 177 0.91 -16.43 9.57
N THR A 178 2.16 -16.10 9.89
CA THR A 178 2.66 -16.23 11.27
C THR A 178 1.98 -15.26 12.22
N SER A 179 1.59 -14.06 11.78
CA SER A 179 0.79 -13.12 12.60
C SER A 179 -0.62 -13.66 12.86
N ALA A 180 -1.29 -14.23 11.86
CA ALA A 180 -2.61 -14.84 12.01
C ALA A 180 -2.57 -16.06 12.93
N TRP A 181 -1.59 -16.95 12.73
CA TRP A 181 -1.44 -18.18 13.50
C TRP A 181 -1.11 -17.91 14.98
N GLN A 182 -0.33 -16.86 15.28
CA GLN A 182 -0.09 -16.44 16.67
C GLN A 182 -1.37 -16.09 17.42
N ARG A 183 -2.40 -15.59 16.73
CA ARG A 183 -3.70 -15.23 17.34
C ARG A 183 -4.62 -16.44 17.55
N SER A 184 -4.38 -17.55 16.84
CA SER A 184 -5.23 -18.74 16.91
C SER A 184 -4.70 -19.84 17.83
N VAL A 185 -3.46 -19.70 18.33
CA VAL A 185 -2.83 -20.64 19.26
C VAL A 185 -2.88 -20.03 20.65
N ASP A 186 -3.12 -20.84 21.68
CA ASP A 186 -3.10 -20.38 23.08
C ASP A 186 -1.82 -20.77 23.84
N ASP A 187 -1.18 -21.86 23.43
CA ASP A 187 0.06 -22.38 24.02
C ASP A 187 1.21 -21.34 23.99
N PRO A 188 1.78 -20.97 25.16
CA PRO A 188 2.84 -19.97 25.24
C PRO A 188 4.14 -20.34 24.50
N GLU A 189 4.51 -21.62 24.47
CA GLU A 189 5.73 -22.07 23.79
C GLU A 189 5.59 -21.90 22.26
N SER A 190 4.49 -22.38 21.72
CA SER A 190 4.12 -22.23 20.30
C SER A 190 4.01 -20.75 19.90
N LYS A 191 3.41 -19.89 20.74
CA LYS A 191 3.39 -18.43 20.53
C LYS A 191 4.80 -17.85 20.45
N ALA A 192 5.72 -18.29 21.32
CA ALA A 192 7.09 -17.80 21.31
C ALA A 192 7.86 -18.23 20.04
N ILE A 193 7.67 -19.47 19.58
CA ILE A 193 8.27 -19.98 18.34
C ILE A 193 7.72 -19.20 17.13
N LEU A 194 6.40 -19.07 17.02
CA LEU A 194 5.78 -18.33 15.92
C LEU A 194 6.18 -16.85 15.91
N HIS A 195 6.37 -16.24 17.08
CA HIS A 195 6.86 -14.87 17.16
C HIS A 195 8.30 -14.72 16.65
N LYS A 196 9.20 -15.66 16.96
CA LYS A 196 10.56 -15.68 16.41
C LYS A 196 10.52 -15.82 14.89
N ALA A 197 9.70 -16.75 14.37
CA ALA A 197 9.49 -16.91 12.94
C ALA A 197 8.93 -15.64 12.28
N TRP A 198 7.99 -14.96 12.96
CA TRP A 198 7.42 -13.69 12.51
C TRP A 198 8.47 -12.57 12.45
N ILE A 199 9.35 -12.44 13.46
CA ILE A 199 10.46 -11.46 13.43
C ILE A 199 11.37 -11.71 12.22
N VAL A 200 11.73 -12.97 11.96
CA VAL A 200 12.57 -13.34 10.81
C VAL A 200 11.86 -13.01 9.49
N ALA A 201 10.58 -13.35 9.37
CA ALA A 201 9.78 -13.03 8.19
C ALA A 201 9.69 -11.52 7.96
N VAL A 202 9.48 -10.75 9.02
CA VAL A 202 9.46 -9.28 9.00
C VAL A 202 10.80 -8.73 8.52
N LEU A 203 11.91 -9.21 9.07
CA LEU A 203 13.25 -8.76 8.69
C LEU A 203 13.53 -9.02 7.21
N ILE A 204 13.23 -10.23 6.73
CA ILE A 204 13.40 -10.60 5.32
C ILE A 204 12.54 -9.70 4.43
N ASN A 205 11.26 -9.56 4.73
CA ASN A 205 10.33 -8.75 3.95
C ASN A 205 10.76 -7.27 3.90
N SER A 206 11.08 -6.69 5.05
CA SER A 206 11.42 -5.28 5.18
C SER A 206 12.76 -4.96 4.51
N LEU A 207 13.80 -5.77 4.74
CA LEU A 207 15.12 -5.55 4.14
C LEU A 207 15.10 -5.80 2.63
N TYR A 208 14.40 -6.84 2.17
CA TYR A 208 14.31 -7.10 0.73
C TYR A 208 13.51 -6.01 0.01
N SER A 209 12.39 -5.58 0.58
CA SER A 209 11.61 -4.48 0.01
C SER A 209 12.38 -3.16 0.02
N PHE A 210 13.14 -2.88 1.09
CA PHE A 210 14.02 -1.71 1.15
C PHE A 210 15.11 -1.73 0.08
N TYR A 211 15.82 -2.87 -0.05
CA TYR A 211 16.78 -3.07 -1.12
C TYR A 211 16.15 -2.84 -2.49
N TRP A 212 14.93 -3.36 -2.71
CA TRP A 212 14.23 -3.23 -3.97
C TRP A 212 13.89 -1.77 -4.28
N ASP A 213 13.34 -1.04 -3.32
CA ASP A 213 12.92 0.34 -3.54
C ASP A 213 14.14 1.22 -3.87
N VAL A 214 15.26 1.04 -3.14
CA VAL A 214 16.51 1.78 -3.40
C VAL A 214 17.13 1.41 -4.75
N THR A 215 17.29 0.12 -5.05
CA THR A 215 18.09 -0.31 -6.21
C THR A 215 17.32 -0.46 -7.51
N LYS A 216 16.05 -0.88 -7.44
CA LYS A 216 15.27 -1.22 -8.64
C LYS A 216 14.27 -0.13 -9.00
N ASP A 217 13.56 0.38 -7.99
CA ASP A 217 12.52 1.37 -8.21
C ASP A 217 13.09 2.79 -8.35
N TRP A 218 14.07 3.13 -7.51
CA TRP A 218 14.78 4.41 -7.56
C TRP A 218 16.12 4.34 -8.31
N ASP A 219 16.57 3.16 -8.73
CA ASP A 219 17.77 3.00 -9.57
C ASP A 219 19.05 3.58 -8.93
N MET A 220 19.13 3.54 -7.60
CA MET A 220 20.27 4.08 -6.85
C MET A 220 21.41 3.06 -6.75
N THR A 221 22.63 3.56 -6.65
CA THR A 221 23.86 2.75 -6.64
C THR A 221 24.33 2.37 -5.24
N LEU A 222 23.56 2.67 -4.18
CA LEU A 222 23.94 2.45 -2.78
C LEU A 222 24.35 1.00 -2.45
N PHE A 223 23.71 0.02 -3.10
CA PHE A 223 24.01 -1.41 -2.97
C PHE A 223 24.62 -2.02 -4.23
N ALA A 224 25.09 -1.17 -5.16
CA ALA A 224 25.82 -1.60 -6.35
C ALA A 224 27.28 -1.94 -6.01
N SER A 225 28.07 -2.29 -7.03
CA SER A 225 29.49 -2.55 -6.85
C SER A 225 30.19 -1.32 -6.27
N LYS A 226 31.31 -1.51 -5.57
CA LYS A 226 32.09 -0.39 -5.00
C LYS A 226 32.43 0.66 -6.07
N ARG A 227 32.78 0.21 -7.27
CA ARG A 227 33.10 1.06 -8.42
C ARG A 227 31.93 1.95 -8.82
N ASP A 228 30.73 1.39 -8.91
CA ASP A 228 29.55 2.16 -9.32
C ASP A 228 29.13 3.09 -8.18
N ARG A 229 29.06 2.58 -6.95
CA ARG A 229 28.65 3.37 -5.78
C ARG A 229 29.54 4.59 -5.49
N GLU A 230 30.83 4.46 -5.76
CA GLU A 230 31.86 5.49 -5.50
C GLU A 230 32.34 6.17 -6.81
N SER A 231 31.54 6.12 -7.87
CA SER A 231 31.86 6.77 -9.14
C SER A 231 32.07 8.28 -8.97
N PRO A 232 33.11 8.89 -9.58
CA PRO A 232 33.31 10.34 -9.54
C PRO A 232 32.21 11.14 -10.26
N HIS A 233 31.39 10.49 -11.07
CA HIS A 233 30.36 11.14 -11.89
C HIS A 233 29.09 11.49 -11.11
N HIS A 234 28.88 10.89 -9.94
CA HIS A 234 27.68 11.09 -9.14
C HIS A 234 27.97 11.07 -7.64
N PRO A 235 27.08 11.63 -6.79
CA PRO A 235 27.19 11.52 -5.34
C PRO A 235 27.17 10.06 -4.88
N PHE A 236 27.79 9.77 -3.72
CA PHE A 236 27.93 8.41 -3.19
C PHE A 236 26.58 7.66 -3.14
N GLY A 237 26.49 6.52 -3.83
CA GLY A 237 25.30 5.67 -3.80
C GLY A 237 24.05 6.23 -4.47
N LEU A 238 24.12 7.38 -5.15
CA LEU A 238 23.05 7.91 -6.00
C LEU A 238 23.34 7.59 -7.48
N ARG A 239 22.38 7.84 -8.36
CA ARG A 239 22.56 7.73 -9.81
C ARG A 239 23.10 9.03 -10.42
N ASP A 240 23.64 8.95 -11.63
CA ASP A 240 24.19 10.11 -12.37
C ASP A 240 23.18 11.22 -12.63
N ARG A 241 21.97 10.86 -13.08
CA ARG A 241 20.94 11.83 -13.46
C ARG A 241 19.91 11.98 -12.34
N LEU A 242 19.89 13.16 -11.72
CA LEU A 242 18.93 13.55 -10.69
C LEU A 242 18.07 14.72 -11.22
N VAL A 243 16.75 14.55 -11.28
CA VAL A 243 15.80 15.61 -11.68
C VAL A 243 15.63 16.61 -10.55
N PHE A 244 15.43 16.12 -9.33
CA PHE A 244 15.53 16.96 -8.14
C PHE A 244 17.01 17.29 -7.92
N ARG A 245 17.40 18.56 -8.08
CA ARG A 245 18.81 18.99 -8.01
C ARG A 245 19.38 19.06 -6.59
N VAL A 246 18.74 18.39 -5.63
CA VAL A 246 19.11 18.41 -4.20
C VAL A 246 19.46 16.98 -3.76
N PRO A 247 20.74 16.57 -3.78
CA PRO A 247 21.16 15.21 -3.41
C PRO A 247 20.72 14.79 -2.01
N ASN A 248 20.73 15.71 -1.05
CA ASN A 248 20.31 15.48 0.33
C ASN A 248 18.84 15.02 0.44
N LEU A 249 17.98 15.42 -0.51
CA LEU A 249 16.60 14.97 -0.55
C LEU A 249 16.52 13.46 -0.77
N TYR A 250 17.37 12.90 -1.64
CA TYR A 250 17.39 11.45 -1.90
C TYR A 250 17.85 10.67 -0.68
N TYR A 251 18.90 11.13 0.00
CA TYR A 251 19.35 10.48 1.24
C TYR A 251 18.29 10.55 2.34
N PHE A 252 17.60 11.69 2.47
CA PHE A 252 16.47 11.82 3.39
C PHE A 252 15.36 10.83 3.05
N VAL A 253 15.00 10.70 1.77
CA VAL A 253 13.95 9.78 1.31
C VAL A 253 14.34 8.32 1.56
N ILE A 254 15.60 7.94 1.30
CA ILE A 254 16.12 6.61 1.62
C ILE A 254 16.03 6.33 3.12
N GLY A 255 16.44 7.27 3.97
CA GLY A 255 16.38 7.12 5.43
C GLY A 255 14.95 7.07 5.97
N MET A 256 14.09 7.98 5.50
CA MET A 256 12.67 8.06 5.85
C MET A 256 11.95 6.77 5.47
N ASP A 257 12.23 6.25 4.28
CA ASP A 257 11.61 5.03 3.81
C ASP A 257 12.06 3.82 4.64
N LEU A 258 13.35 3.67 4.97
CA LEU A 258 13.80 2.61 5.88
C LEU A 258 13.10 2.69 7.24
N MET A 259 13.06 3.90 7.82
CA MET A 259 12.43 4.15 9.12
C MET A 259 10.93 3.81 9.12
N LEU A 260 10.18 4.34 8.14
CA LEU A 260 8.74 4.12 8.05
C LEU A 260 8.40 2.68 7.67
N ARG A 261 9.26 1.97 6.93
CA ARG A 261 9.05 0.55 6.61
C ARG A 261 9.13 -0.34 7.85
N CYS A 262 9.97 0.01 8.83
CA CYS A 262 9.98 -0.65 10.14
C CYS A 262 8.64 -0.48 10.88
N THR A 263 7.89 0.60 10.63
CA THR A 263 6.59 0.83 11.26
C THR A 263 5.49 -0.08 10.70
N TRP A 264 5.58 -0.53 9.44
CA TRP A 264 4.66 -1.51 8.87
C TRP A 264 4.63 -2.81 9.69
N SER A 265 5.79 -3.25 10.18
CA SER A 265 5.92 -4.45 10.99
C SER A 265 5.33 -4.30 12.39
N ILE A 266 5.33 -3.08 12.95
CA ILE A 266 4.76 -2.81 14.28
C ILE A 266 3.24 -3.08 14.30
N LYS A 267 2.54 -2.80 13.18
CA LYS A 267 1.08 -3.03 13.02
C LYS A 267 0.66 -4.49 13.21
N LEU A 268 1.56 -5.42 12.92
CA LEU A 268 1.28 -6.86 12.90
C LEU A 268 1.77 -7.58 14.16
N ASN A 269 2.39 -6.86 15.10
CA ASN A 269 2.91 -7.42 16.34
C ASN A 269 1.78 -7.67 17.35
N SER A 270 1.41 -8.94 17.53
CA SER A 270 0.40 -9.39 18.49
C SER A 270 0.73 -9.07 19.95
N ARG A 271 2.00 -8.87 20.31
CA ARG A 271 2.39 -8.54 21.69
C ARG A 271 2.16 -7.08 22.04
N LEU A 272 1.96 -6.22 21.05
CA LEU A 272 1.67 -4.79 21.22
C LEU A 272 0.17 -4.48 21.16
N ASP A 273 -0.71 -5.48 21.32
CA ASP A 273 -2.16 -5.26 21.37
C ASP A 273 -2.56 -4.17 22.40
N LYS A 274 -1.79 -4.00 23.48
CA LYS A 274 -1.99 -2.89 24.46
C LYS A 274 -1.61 -1.49 23.95
N PHE A 275 -0.63 -1.36 23.05
CA PHE A 275 -0.32 -0.09 22.37
C PHE A 275 -1.31 0.18 21.23
N SER A 276 -1.88 -0.88 20.69
CA SER A 276 -2.96 -0.85 19.72
C SER A 276 -4.32 -0.43 20.32
N ASP A 277 -4.43 -0.30 21.65
CA ASP A 277 -5.62 0.30 22.29
C ASP A 277 -5.67 1.83 22.08
N LEU A 278 -4.54 2.45 21.71
CA LEU A 278 -4.50 3.82 21.21
C LEU A 278 -4.80 3.79 19.70
N GLU A 279 -6.07 3.74 19.33
CA GLU A 279 -6.54 3.77 17.92
C GLU A 279 -5.91 4.92 17.11
N GLY A 280 -5.64 6.06 17.76
CA GLY A 280 -4.92 7.20 17.14
C GLY A 280 -3.48 6.87 16.72
N GLY A 281 -2.80 5.96 17.42
CA GLY A 281 -1.46 5.48 17.05
C GLY A 281 -1.50 4.63 15.78
N ILE A 282 -2.48 3.73 15.63
CA ILE A 282 -2.66 2.93 14.41
C ILE A 282 -2.95 3.85 13.23
N PHE A 283 -3.86 4.80 13.41
CA PHE A 283 -4.17 5.80 12.37
C PHE A 283 -2.92 6.54 11.91
N LEU A 284 -2.07 7.02 12.83
CA LEU A 284 -0.83 7.70 12.49
C LEU A 284 0.11 6.79 11.69
N ILE A 285 0.25 5.51 12.07
CA ILE A 285 1.11 4.57 11.34
C ILE A 285 0.52 4.25 9.95
N GLU A 286 -0.80 4.14 9.80
CA GLU A 286 -1.45 4.01 8.47
C GLU A 286 -1.22 5.24 7.61
N PHE A 287 -1.40 6.44 8.18
CA PHE A 287 -1.14 7.70 7.49
C PHE A 287 0.31 7.81 7.03
N LEU A 288 1.27 7.48 7.91
CA LEU A 288 2.70 7.48 7.58
C LEU A 288 3.06 6.46 6.50
N GLU A 289 2.42 5.28 6.48
CA GLU A 289 2.61 4.29 5.41
C GLU A 289 2.10 4.80 4.05
N VAL A 290 0.95 5.48 4.03
CA VAL A 290 0.43 6.13 2.82
C VAL A 290 1.34 7.28 2.39
N PHE A 291 1.80 8.10 3.33
CA PHE A 291 2.74 9.19 3.06
C PHE A 291 4.07 8.67 2.49
N ARG A 292 4.63 7.60 3.06
CA ARG A 292 5.83 6.93 2.54
C ARG A 292 5.65 6.52 1.08
N ARG A 293 4.52 5.89 0.74
CA ARG A 293 4.21 5.48 -0.64
C ARG A 293 4.01 6.67 -1.57
N TRP A 294 3.36 7.74 -1.09
CA TRP A 294 3.22 8.99 -1.84
C TRP A 294 4.57 9.59 -2.21
N VAL A 295 5.53 9.64 -1.27
CA VAL A 295 6.91 10.06 -1.57
C VAL A 295 7.57 9.09 -2.56
N TRP A 296 7.47 7.78 -2.34
CA TRP A 296 8.04 6.76 -3.23
C TRP A 296 7.57 6.90 -4.68
N ILE A 297 6.31 7.31 -4.92
CA ILE A 297 5.76 7.52 -6.27
C ILE A 297 6.56 8.56 -7.04
N PHE A 298 6.93 9.70 -6.43
CA PHE A 298 7.68 10.75 -7.14
C PHE A 298 9.02 10.24 -7.65
N PHE A 299 9.78 9.55 -6.80
CA PHE A 299 11.09 9.00 -7.19
C PHE A 299 10.94 7.84 -8.18
N ARG A 300 9.88 7.03 -8.07
CA ARG A 300 9.60 5.97 -9.05
C ARG A 300 9.26 6.55 -10.42
N VAL A 301 8.41 7.58 -10.47
CA VAL A 301 8.03 8.29 -11.70
C VAL A 301 9.25 8.96 -12.31
N GLU A 302 10.07 9.61 -11.49
CA GLU A 302 11.32 10.23 -11.93
C GLU A 302 12.26 9.20 -12.58
N THR A 303 12.49 8.06 -11.93
CA THR A 303 13.30 6.97 -12.50
C THR A 303 12.75 6.50 -13.84
N GLU A 304 11.45 6.28 -13.93
CA GLU A 304 10.81 5.80 -15.15
C GLU A 304 10.94 6.84 -16.28
N TRP A 305 10.74 8.11 -15.96
CA TRP A 305 10.92 9.21 -16.90
C TRP A 305 12.36 9.30 -17.42
N ILE A 306 13.36 9.13 -16.54
CA ILE A 306 14.78 9.09 -16.94
C ILE A 306 15.05 7.92 -17.88
N ARG A 307 14.58 6.71 -17.54
CA ARG A 307 14.81 5.49 -18.33
C ARG A 307 14.21 5.59 -19.73
N ASN A 308 13.03 6.19 -19.86
CA ASN A 308 12.39 6.42 -21.16
C ASN A 308 13.06 7.55 -21.94
N SER A 309 13.51 8.61 -21.25
CA SER A 309 14.18 9.75 -21.90
C SER A 309 15.60 9.42 -22.39
N SER A 310 16.29 8.44 -21.80
CA SER A 310 17.65 8.06 -22.18
C SER A 310 17.72 7.05 -23.33
N THR A 311 16.62 6.37 -23.67
CA THR A 311 16.57 5.33 -24.72
C THR A 311 16.37 5.86 -26.15
N GLY A 312 16.41 7.18 -26.37
CA GLY A 312 16.54 7.75 -27.73
C GLY A 312 15.34 7.56 -28.66
N LEU A 313 14.16 7.22 -28.13
CA LEU A 313 12.90 7.29 -28.86
C LEU A 313 12.00 8.31 -28.15
N GLY A 314 11.79 9.45 -28.82
CA GLY A 314 10.59 10.27 -28.74
C GLY A 314 10.13 10.69 -27.36
N ILE A 315 10.36 11.97 -27.04
CA ILE A 315 9.60 12.74 -26.04
C ILE A 315 8.08 12.77 -26.35
N ASP A 316 7.65 12.19 -27.48
CA ASP A 316 6.26 12.20 -27.96
C ASP A 316 5.34 11.13 -27.34
N ASP A 317 5.85 10.11 -26.63
CA ASP A 317 5.02 9.01 -26.09
C ASP A 317 4.83 9.02 -24.57
N ILE A 318 5.30 10.06 -23.85
CA ILE A 318 4.82 10.36 -22.48
C ILE A 318 3.61 11.28 -22.59
N LEU A 319 2.63 10.84 -23.37
CA LEU A 319 1.28 11.32 -23.29
C LEU A 319 0.73 10.82 -21.94
N LEU A 320 0.87 11.64 -20.90
CA LEU A 320 -0.11 11.65 -19.82
C LEU A 320 -1.47 11.88 -20.49
N GLY A 321 -2.14 10.77 -20.84
CA GLY A 321 -3.16 10.65 -21.89
C GLY A 321 -3.80 11.96 -22.32
N ASP A 322 -3.50 12.34 -23.57
CA ASP A 322 -3.81 13.62 -24.18
C ASP A 322 -5.09 14.25 -23.68
N TYR A 323 -4.90 15.50 -23.26
CA TYR A 323 -5.87 16.44 -22.73
C TYR A 323 -6.48 17.26 -23.88
N GLN A 324 -6.79 16.64 -25.02
CA GLN A 324 -7.61 17.27 -26.04
C GLN A 324 -9.06 16.85 -25.83
N GLY A 325 -9.80 17.71 -25.13
CA GLY A 325 -11.23 17.77 -25.29
C GLY A 325 -11.52 17.99 -26.77
N LYS A 326 -12.01 16.96 -27.44
CA LYS A 326 -12.94 17.17 -28.52
C LYS A 326 -14.25 17.58 -27.86
N ASP A 327 -14.42 18.89 -27.74
CA ASP A 327 -15.74 19.47 -27.88
C ASP A 327 -16.19 19.08 -29.29
N ASP A 328 -16.95 17.99 -29.38
CA ASP A 328 -17.75 17.71 -30.56
C ASP A 328 -18.91 18.74 -30.53
N GLU A 329 -18.59 19.97 -30.93
CA GLU A 329 -19.52 20.77 -31.74
C GLU A 329 -19.59 20.07 -33.10
N GLU A 330 -20.78 19.60 -33.48
CA GLU A 330 -21.39 19.83 -34.80
C GLU A 330 -22.74 19.08 -34.89
N ASP A 331 -23.78 19.90 -35.11
CA ASP A 331 -25.04 19.69 -35.85
C ASP A 331 -26.08 18.63 -35.41
#